data_AF-N1WC51-F1
#
_entry.id   AF-N1WC51-F1
#
_cell.length_a   1.000
_cell.length_b   1.000
_cell.length_c   1.000
_cell.angle_alpha   90.00
_cell.angle_beta   90.00
_cell.angle_gamma   90.00
#
_symmetry.space_group_name_H-M   'P 1'
#
loop_
_entity.id
_entity.type
_entity.pdbx_description
1 polymer ?
#
loop_
_entity_poly.entity_id
_entity_poly.type
_entity_poly.pdbx_seq_one_letter_code
_entity_poly.pdbx_strand_id
1 'polypeptide(L)'
;MHSNNFISPKRFSHIYVEDSAKDHPKTSEILSKFPESVTIPIDSYKEVFNPSSQNFQAQKRSPKLILAKRKEQFLYSGSGVAPDFGYKFFYYNALVLNCPYNCSYCYLQGMYSSANLVVFVNNEEYIRKTEEQLKLSNPLYLCISYDTDLLALENTLGYCKEWILFANSNPDLIVEIRTKSANFKSISDLKPTSNVILAWTLSPDCVVEEHEPLTPRLSSRLKNIRDALNAGWQVRICIDPILNVPNWKSVYSESIRKIFEEIPGEKLREVSLGSFRMNSDYFKNSKKRRPDSYLFYLPMSTREGVKSYPEELEKKMFAVVQKELENFVPPEKIHKLPASSE
;
A
#
# COMPACT_ATOMS: atom_id res chain seq x y z
N MET A 1 6.32 -17.65 7.22
CA MET A 1 6.34 -16.85 8.47
C MET A 1 5.47 -15.61 8.25
N HIS A 2 4.30 -15.54 8.90
CA HIS A 2 3.49 -14.33 8.93
C HIS A 2 4.05 -13.36 9.98
N SER A 3 4.07 -12.07 9.66
CA SER A 3 4.64 -11.02 10.52
C SER A 3 3.57 -10.44 11.45
N ASN A 4 3.90 -10.20 12.72
CA ASN A 4 3.09 -9.43 13.66
C ASN A 4 3.25 -7.90 13.46
N ASN A 5 3.61 -7.44 12.26
CA ASN A 5 3.88 -6.05 11.83
C ASN A 5 5.04 -5.32 12.49
N PHE A 6 5.65 -5.88 13.52
CA PHE A 6 6.85 -5.27 14.08
C PHE A 6 8.02 -5.49 13.11
N ILE A 7 8.48 -4.41 12.48
CA ILE A 7 9.80 -4.41 11.85
C ILE A 7 10.80 -4.55 12.98
N SER A 8 11.35 -5.75 13.08
CA SER A 8 12.38 -6.04 14.06
C SER A 8 13.55 -5.07 13.88
N PRO A 9 14.16 -4.56 14.98
CA PRO A 9 15.43 -3.85 14.95
C PRO A 9 16.55 -4.61 14.25
N LYS A 10 16.41 -5.92 14.07
CA LYS A 10 17.36 -6.78 13.34
C LYS A 10 17.00 -6.97 11.86
N ARG A 11 15.92 -6.35 11.38
CA ARG A 11 15.42 -6.55 10.00
C ARG A 11 16.41 -6.03 8.96
N PHE A 12 17.09 -4.92 9.24
CA PHE A 12 18.06 -4.31 8.34
C PHE A 12 19.47 -4.47 8.89
N SER A 13 20.21 -5.48 8.44
CA SER A 13 21.64 -5.61 8.80
C SER A 13 22.49 -4.39 8.41
N HIS A 14 22.12 -3.69 7.32
CA HIS A 14 22.84 -2.52 6.82
C HIS A 14 21.85 -1.42 6.48
N ILE A 15 22.25 -0.18 6.78
CA ILE A 15 21.52 1.05 6.44
C ILE A 15 22.46 1.92 5.62
N TYR A 16 22.06 2.21 4.38
CA TYR A 16 22.79 3.14 3.53
C TYR A 16 22.25 4.55 3.77
N VAL A 17 23.11 5.55 3.86
CA VAL A 17 22.72 6.92 4.15
C VAL A 17 23.32 7.83 3.10
N GLU A 18 22.46 8.51 2.33
CA GLU A 18 22.90 9.53 1.39
C GLU A 18 23.54 10.69 2.15
N ASP A 19 24.67 11.21 1.67
CA ASP A 19 25.37 12.34 2.32
C ASP A 19 24.44 13.53 2.56
N SER A 20 23.52 13.80 1.62
CA SER A 20 22.52 14.86 1.76
C SER A 20 21.53 14.64 2.91
N ALA A 21 21.32 13.38 3.34
CA ALA A 21 20.42 12.97 4.40
C ALA A 21 21.12 12.77 5.75
N LYS A 22 22.46 12.67 5.78
CA LYS A 22 23.25 12.30 6.97
C LYS A 22 22.92 13.12 8.23
N ASP A 23 22.86 14.44 8.08
CA ASP A 23 22.65 15.36 9.21
C ASP A 23 21.17 15.71 9.44
N HIS A 24 20.24 15.04 8.74
CA HIS A 24 18.82 15.28 8.94
C HIS A 24 18.33 14.68 10.27
N PRO A 25 17.53 15.39 11.10
CA PRO A 25 17.08 14.86 12.39
C PRO A 25 16.35 13.52 12.29
N LYS A 26 15.53 13.34 11.24
CA LYS A 26 14.83 12.07 10.98
C LYS A 26 15.79 10.92 10.69
N THR A 27 16.97 11.18 10.11
CA THR A 27 18.02 10.16 9.92
C THR A 27 18.52 9.65 11.27
N SER A 28 18.87 10.55 12.19
CA SER A 28 19.28 10.17 13.54
C SER A 28 18.17 9.43 14.29
N GLU A 29 16.92 9.88 14.17
CA GLU A 29 15.75 9.21 14.75
C GLU A 29 15.63 7.76 14.25
N ILE A 30 15.71 7.55 12.93
CA ILE A 30 15.59 6.22 12.32
C ILE A 30 16.77 5.33 12.74
N LEU A 31 18.01 5.82 12.66
CA LEU A 31 19.19 5.05 13.03
C LEU A 31 19.16 4.60 14.50
N SER A 32 18.61 5.42 15.40
CA SER A 32 18.45 5.05 16.82
C SER A 32 17.59 3.80 17.04
N LYS A 33 16.69 3.47 16.10
CA LYS A 33 15.82 2.29 16.15
C LYS A 33 16.53 1.02 15.67
N PHE A 34 17.73 1.15 15.11
CA PHE A 34 18.52 0.07 14.53
C PHE A 34 19.98 0.10 15.03
N PRO A 35 20.22 -0.03 16.35
CA PRO A 35 21.56 0.14 16.94
C PRO A 35 22.57 -0.94 16.51
N GLU A 36 22.10 -2.10 16.05
CA GLU A 36 22.95 -3.21 15.58
C GLU A 36 23.31 -3.09 14.08
N SER A 37 22.75 -2.12 13.35
CA SER A 37 22.93 -2.01 11.90
C SER A 37 24.22 -1.31 11.51
N VAL A 38 24.90 -1.84 10.50
CA VAL A 38 26.06 -1.17 9.90
C VAL A 38 25.57 -0.01 9.04
N THR A 39 26.05 1.20 9.31
CA THR A 39 25.74 2.39 8.51
C THR A 39 26.79 2.59 7.42
N ILE A 40 26.35 2.75 6.17
CA ILE A 40 27.23 2.93 5.00
C ILE A 40 26.89 4.27 4.34
N PRO A 41 27.81 5.24 4.26
CA PRO A 41 27.59 6.47 3.50
C PRO A 41 27.58 6.19 1.99
N ILE A 42 26.73 6.90 1.26
CA ILE A 42 26.63 6.85 -0.21
C ILE A 42 26.36 8.25 -0.78
N ASP A 43 26.73 8.48 -2.04
CA ASP A 43 26.50 9.77 -2.69
C ASP A 43 25.05 9.91 -3.17
N SER A 44 24.45 8.79 -3.61
CA SER A 44 23.05 8.74 -4.05
C SER A 44 22.39 7.40 -3.76
N TYR A 45 21.15 7.42 -3.26
CA TYR A 45 20.35 6.19 -3.12
C TYR A 45 20.26 5.35 -4.41
N LYS A 46 20.39 6.00 -5.58
CA LYS A 46 20.33 5.35 -6.90
C LYS A 46 21.46 4.35 -7.11
N GLU A 47 22.62 4.54 -6.49
CA GLU A 47 23.78 3.63 -6.61
C GLU A 47 23.50 2.25 -6.02
N VAL A 48 22.66 2.20 -5.00
CA VAL A 48 22.27 0.97 -4.32
C VAL A 48 20.92 0.46 -4.83
N PHE A 49 19.99 1.37 -5.14
CA PHE A 49 18.61 1.03 -5.50
C PHE A 49 18.42 0.70 -6.98
N ASN A 50 19.11 1.38 -7.90
CA ASN A 50 18.86 1.23 -9.34
C ASN A 50 19.70 0.19 -10.12
N PRO A 51 20.80 -0.42 -9.63
CA PRO A 51 21.56 -1.38 -10.42
C PRO A 51 20.70 -2.48 -11.08
N SER A 52 20.98 -2.81 -12.34
CA SER A 52 20.13 -3.71 -13.13
C SER A 52 20.29 -5.19 -12.77
N SER A 53 21.47 -5.60 -12.31
CA SER A 53 21.82 -7.00 -11.99
C SER A 53 21.57 -7.36 -10.53
N GLN A 54 20.41 -6.98 -9.99
CA GLN A 54 20.01 -7.28 -8.62
C GLN A 54 19.10 -8.51 -8.54
N ASN A 55 19.24 -9.31 -7.48
CA ASN A 55 18.30 -10.39 -7.18
C ASN A 55 17.24 -9.92 -6.18
N PHE A 56 16.08 -9.53 -6.70
CA PHE A 56 14.97 -8.97 -5.92
C PHE A 56 14.50 -9.91 -4.80
N GLN A 57 14.35 -11.22 -5.06
CA GLN A 57 13.87 -12.17 -4.05
C GLN A 57 14.91 -12.47 -2.98
N ALA A 58 16.20 -12.47 -3.33
CA ALA A 58 17.28 -12.54 -2.35
C ALA A 58 17.28 -11.32 -1.42
N GLN A 59 17.07 -10.13 -1.98
CA GLN A 59 16.95 -8.91 -1.20
C GLN A 59 15.71 -8.91 -0.30
N LYS A 60 14.56 -9.47 -0.72
CA LYS A 60 13.38 -9.62 0.19
C LYS A 60 13.67 -10.48 1.42
N ARG A 61 14.64 -11.41 1.36
CA ARG A 61 15.08 -12.21 2.51
C ARG A 61 16.01 -11.46 3.46
N SER A 62 16.77 -10.49 2.96
CA SER A 62 17.67 -9.64 3.75
C SER A 62 17.65 -8.20 3.22
N PRO A 63 16.53 -7.48 3.36
CA PRO A 63 16.38 -6.16 2.77
C PRO A 63 17.33 -5.18 3.45
N LYS A 64 17.76 -4.18 2.71
CA LYS A 64 18.51 -3.04 3.24
C LYS A 64 17.61 -1.82 3.29
N LEU A 65 17.90 -0.93 4.23
CA LEU A 65 17.25 0.37 4.33
C LEU A 65 18.20 1.42 3.73
N ILE A 66 17.64 2.36 2.99
CA ILE A 66 18.38 3.45 2.35
C ILE A 66 17.71 4.75 2.78
N LEU A 67 18.44 5.64 3.43
CA LEU A 67 17.97 6.95 3.88
C LEU A 67 18.46 8.01 2.92
N ALA A 68 17.55 8.77 2.33
CA ALA A 68 17.85 9.73 1.28
C ALA A 68 17.00 11.00 1.44
N LYS A 69 17.30 12.05 0.67
CA LYS A 69 16.42 13.22 0.53
C LYS A 69 15.81 13.27 -0.86
N ARG A 70 14.51 13.53 -0.92
CA ARG A 70 13.82 13.81 -2.19
C ARG A 70 14.13 15.25 -2.61
N LYS A 71 14.62 15.44 -3.84
CA LYS A 71 14.99 16.77 -4.36
C LYS A 71 13.88 17.43 -5.17
N GLU A 72 13.04 16.62 -5.82
CA GLU A 72 11.99 17.06 -6.74
C GLU A 72 10.85 16.05 -6.78
N GLN A 73 9.73 16.40 -7.42
CA GLN A 73 8.59 15.50 -7.65
C GLN A 73 8.01 14.91 -6.34
N PHE A 74 7.54 15.79 -5.47
CA PHE A 74 6.95 15.42 -4.18
C PHE A 74 5.51 14.91 -4.33
N LEU A 75 4.77 15.42 -5.31
CA LEU A 75 3.40 15.01 -5.63
C LEU A 75 3.34 14.45 -7.06
N TYR A 76 2.61 13.35 -7.20
CA TYR A 76 2.31 12.73 -8.49
C TYR A 76 0.80 12.77 -8.70
N SER A 77 0.35 13.17 -9.88
CA SER A 77 -1.06 13.02 -10.25
C SER A 77 -1.44 11.55 -10.33
N GLY A 78 -2.69 11.23 -9.98
CA GLY A 78 -3.24 9.88 -10.09
C GLY A 78 -2.99 9.24 -11.46
N SER A 79 -2.59 7.98 -11.47
CA SER A 79 -2.15 7.28 -12.69
C SER A 79 -3.29 6.71 -13.54
N GLY A 80 -4.56 7.06 -13.27
CA GLY A 80 -5.76 6.48 -13.91
C GLY A 80 -6.08 5.02 -13.55
N VAL A 81 -5.09 4.26 -13.06
CA VAL A 81 -5.23 2.85 -12.61
C VAL A 81 -5.57 2.74 -11.12
N ALA A 82 -5.32 3.83 -10.39
CA ALA A 82 -5.63 4.00 -8.99
C ALA A 82 -7.07 4.55 -8.83
N PRO A 83 -7.80 4.17 -7.77
CA PRO A 83 -9.09 4.76 -7.49
C PRO A 83 -8.96 6.24 -7.12
N ASP A 84 -9.59 7.12 -7.89
CA ASP A 84 -9.78 8.52 -7.52
C ASP A 84 -11.02 8.73 -6.65
N PHE A 85 -11.90 7.73 -6.54
CA PHE A 85 -13.17 7.78 -5.80
C PHE A 85 -14.05 8.99 -6.15
N GLY A 86 -13.99 9.45 -7.40
CA GLY A 86 -14.72 10.62 -7.88
C GLY A 86 -14.09 11.97 -7.51
N TYR A 87 -12.91 11.98 -6.87
CA TYR A 87 -12.18 13.21 -6.59
C TYR A 87 -11.43 13.70 -7.83
N LYS A 88 -11.79 14.90 -8.30
CA LYS A 88 -11.15 15.56 -9.45
C LYS A 88 -9.64 15.72 -9.28
N PHE A 89 -9.19 16.05 -8.07
CA PHE A 89 -7.80 16.35 -7.77
C PHE A 89 -7.18 15.23 -6.92
N PHE A 90 -6.87 14.11 -7.59
CA PHE A 90 -6.23 12.96 -6.95
C PHE A 90 -4.71 12.97 -7.16
N TYR A 91 -3.98 12.87 -6.05
CA TYR A 91 -2.53 12.82 -6.00
C TYR A 91 -2.04 11.68 -5.10
N TYR A 92 -0.78 11.31 -5.25
CA TYR A 92 -0.07 10.46 -4.30
C TYR A 92 1.35 10.96 -4.04
N ASN A 93 1.92 10.54 -2.91
CA ASN A 93 3.33 10.77 -2.59
C ASN A 93 4.12 9.46 -2.64
N ALA A 94 5.39 9.56 -3.04
CA ALA A 94 6.36 8.48 -2.95
C ALA A 94 7.35 8.78 -1.80
N LEU A 95 6.84 8.68 -0.57
CA LEU A 95 7.59 8.91 0.69
C LEU A 95 8.60 7.79 0.99
N VAL A 96 8.25 6.57 0.55
CA VAL A 96 9.12 5.40 0.61
C VAL A 96 9.03 4.70 -0.73
N LEU A 97 10.17 4.29 -1.29
CA LEU A 97 10.20 3.39 -2.44
C LEU A 97 10.22 1.95 -1.96
N ASN A 98 9.37 1.15 -2.59
CA ASN A 98 9.15 -0.27 -2.27
C ASN A 98 8.42 -0.48 -0.93
N CYS A 99 8.12 -1.73 -0.62
CA CYS A 99 7.24 -2.13 0.49
C CYS A 99 7.92 -3.19 1.38
N PRO A 100 7.71 -3.19 2.71
CA PRO A 100 8.27 -4.21 3.59
C PRO A 100 7.75 -5.64 3.31
N TYR A 101 6.64 -5.77 2.57
CA TYR A 101 6.02 -7.05 2.22
C TYR A 101 6.53 -7.65 0.90
N ASN A 102 6.11 -8.88 0.59
CA ASN A 102 6.53 -9.59 -0.62
C ASN A 102 5.35 -10.20 -1.42
N CYS A 103 4.22 -9.49 -1.51
CA CYS A 103 3.04 -10.00 -2.22
C CYS A 103 3.33 -10.35 -3.69
N SER A 104 2.94 -11.55 -4.12
CA SER A 104 3.22 -12.12 -5.45
C SER A 104 2.73 -11.29 -6.60
N TYR A 105 1.60 -10.62 -6.43
CA TYR A 105 0.95 -9.81 -7.45
C TYR A 105 1.34 -8.32 -7.41
N CYS A 106 2.24 -7.91 -6.51
CA CYS A 106 2.55 -6.50 -6.30
C CYS A 106 3.32 -5.88 -7.49
N TYR A 107 2.77 -4.81 -8.08
CA TYR A 107 3.39 -4.13 -9.22
C TYR A 107 4.74 -3.49 -8.89
N LEU A 108 5.00 -3.12 -7.63
CA LEU A 108 6.29 -2.57 -7.19
C LEU A 108 7.45 -3.55 -7.45
N GLN A 109 7.16 -4.86 -7.44
CA GLN A 109 8.15 -5.88 -7.80
C GLN A 109 8.52 -5.89 -9.27
N GLY A 110 7.77 -5.21 -10.14
CA GLY A 110 8.07 -5.03 -11.56
C GLY A 110 8.56 -3.63 -11.90
N MET A 111 8.18 -2.65 -11.07
CA MET A 111 8.54 -1.23 -11.21
C MET A 111 10.00 -0.95 -10.80
N TYR A 112 10.46 -1.45 -9.66
CA TYR A 112 11.81 -1.16 -9.15
C TYR A 112 12.81 -2.25 -9.46
N SER A 113 14.09 -1.93 -9.65
CA SER A 113 15.14 -2.94 -9.84
C SER A 113 15.63 -3.58 -8.54
N SER A 114 15.44 -2.92 -7.40
CA SER A 114 15.79 -3.43 -6.06
C SER A 114 14.58 -3.71 -5.19
N ALA A 115 14.72 -4.66 -4.27
CA ALA A 115 13.77 -4.92 -3.19
C ALA A 115 14.06 -4.17 -1.88
N ASN A 116 15.16 -3.40 -1.82
CA ASN A 116 15.51 -2.55 -0.69
C ASN A 116 14.45 -1.45 -0.49
N LEU A 117 14.40 -0.86 0.71
CA LEU A 117 13.53 0.26 1.02
C LEU A 117 14.32 1.56 0.92
N VAL A 118 13.80 2.54 0.19
CA VAL A 118 14.34 3.91 0.21
C VAL A 118 13.36 4.77 0.98
N VAL A 119 13.78 5.35 2.10
CA VAL A 119 13.00 6.31 2.88
C VAL A 119 13.51 7.70 2.58
N PHE A 120 12.61 8.59 2.16
CA PHE A 120 12.94 10.01 2.06
C PHE A 120 12.73 10.67 3.41
N VAL A 121 13.81 11.16 4.01
CA VAL A 121 13.83 11.66 5.39
C VAL A 121 13.21 13.05 5.54
N ASN A 122 13.06 13.77 4.43
CA ASN A 122 12.55 15.14 4.36
C ASN A 122 11.02 15.18 4.12
N ASN A 123 10.24 14.53 4.99
CA ASN A 123 8.77 14.49 4.91
C ASN A 123 8.14 15.89 4.99
N GLU A 124 8.79 16.83 5.69
CA GLU A 124 8.38 18.23 5.80
C GLU A 124 8.26 18.92 4.44
N GLU A 125 9.12 18.59 3.47
CA GLU A 125 9.02 19.12 2.11
C GLU A 125 7.83 18.55 1.34
N TYR A 126 7.47 17.28 1.58
CA TYR A 126 6.25 16.71 0.98
C TYR A 126 4.99 17.40 1.52
N ILE A 127 4.92 17.62 2.84
CA ILE A 127 3.82 18.35 3.47
C ILE A 127 3.73 19.78 2.90
N ARG A 128 4.86 20.50 2.83
CA ARG A 128 4.93 21.86 2.28
C ARG A 128 4.46 21.92 0.82
N LYS A 129 4.88 20.97 -0.02
CA LYS A 129 4.43 20.88 -1.42
C LYS A 129 2.96 20.50 -1.56
N THR A 130 2.44 19.67 -0.67
CA THR A 130 1.00 19.38 -0.64
C THR A 130 0.20 20.62 -0.23
N GLU A 131 0.68 21.39 0.74
CA GLU A 131 0.03 22.65 1.15
C GLU A 131 -0.02 23.66 -0.01
N GLU A 132 1.07 23.80 -0.77
CA GLU A 132 1.09 24.61 -2.00
C GLU A 132 0.04 24.14 -3.02
N GLN A 133 -0.03 22.83 -3.26
CA GLN A 133 -0.99 22.25 -4.23
C GLN A 133 -2.44 22.39 -3.76
N LEU A 134 -2.70 22.27 -2.45
CA LEU A 134 -4.04 22.40 -1.87
C LEU A 134 -4.65 23.78 -2.14
N LYS A 135 -3.83 24.84 -2.20
CA LYS A 135 -4.28 26.19 -2.57
C LYS A 135 -4.80 26.28 -4.01
N LEU A 136 -4.40 25.35 -4.88
CA LEU A 136 -4.78 25.30 -6.30
C LEU A 136 -5.86 24.25 -6.59
N SER A 137 -6.11 23.33 -5.65
CA SER A 137 -6.91 22.13 -5.88
C SER A 137 -7.71 21.81 -4.62
N ASN A 138 -9.02 22.02 -4.68
CA ASN A 138 -9.92 21.83 -3.54
C ASN A 138 -11.21 21.11 -3.98
N PRO A 139 -11.61 19.99 -3.34
CA PRO A 139 -10.84 19.22 -2.37
C PRO A 139 -9.68 18.45 -3.03
N LEU A 140 -8.57 18.27 -2.30
CA LEU A 140 -7.42 17.48 -2.73
C LEU A 140 -7.47 16.10 -2.08
N TYR A 141 -7.52 15.05 -2.89
CA TYR A 141 -7.44 13.67 -2.41
C TYR A 141 -6.01 13.14 -2.55
N LEU A 142 -5.40 12.73 -1.44
CA LEU A 142 -4.00 12.35 -1.37
C LEU A 142 -3.85 10.94 -0.80
N CYS A 143 -3.30 10.01 -1.58
CA CYS A 143 -2.87 8.71 -1.06
C CYS A 143 -1.38 8.78 -0.69
N ILE A 144 -1.06 8.66 0.60
CA ILE A 144 0.34 8.71 1.07
C ILE A 144 1.02 7.33 1.08
N SER A 145 0.23 6.26 0.94
CA SER A 145 0.70 4.85 0.98
C SER A 145 0.41 4.11 -0.33
N TYR A 146 0.58 4.79 -1.47
CA TYR A 146 0.33 4.17 -2.77
C TYR A 146 1.47 3.20 -3.15
N ASP A 147 2.72 3.65 -3.05
CA ASP A 147 3.92 2.87 -3.42
C ASP A 147 4.63 2.18 -2.24
N THR A 148 3.97 2.12 -1.08
CA THR A 148 4.48 1.44 0.11
C THR A 148 3.35 1.15 1.10
N ASP A 149 3.65 0.46 2.20
CA ASP A 149 2.73 0.38 3.34
C ASP A 149 3.29 1.22 4.49
N LEU A 150 2.88 2.49 4.61
CA LEU A 150 3.42 3.38 5.65
C LEU A 150 2.99 2.98 7.05
N LEU A 151 1.77 2.47 7.22
CA LEU A 151 1.31 2.06 8.56
C LEU A 151 2.15 0.89 9.09
N ALA A 152 2.62 -0.01 8.22
CA ALA A 152 3.60 -1.04 8.59
C ALA A 152 4.96 -0.46 9.04
N LEU A 153 5.32 0.73 8.56
CA LEU A 153 6.57 1.44 8.88
C LEU A 153 6.42 2.45 10.01
N GLU A 154 5.22 2.64 10.57
CA GLU A 154 4.92 3.81 11.39
C GLU A 154 5.76 3.89 12.67
N ASN A 155 5.99 2.76 13.34
CA ASN A 155 6.88 2.74 14.52
C ASN A 155 8.31 3.20 14.18
N THR A 156 8.74 3.06 12.92
CA THR A 156 10.05 3.50 12.43
C THR A 156 10.03 4.95 11.95
N LEU A 157 8.98 5.40 11.28
CA LEU A 157 8.98 6.69 10.57
C LEU A 157 8.17 7.79 11.27
N GLY A 158 7.01 7.47 11.86
CA GLY A 158 6.06 8.46 12.39
C GLY A 158 5.31 9.27 11.33
N TYR A 159 5.40 8.89 10.05
CA TYR A 159 4.84 9.68 8.94
C TYR A 159 3.32 9.65 8.91
N CYS A 160 2.66 8.52 9.23
CA CYS A 160 1.20 8.50 9.31
C CYS A 160 0.70 9.51 10.35
N LYS A 161 1.34 9.58 11.53
CA LYS A 161 1.03 10.59 12.55
C LYS A 161 1.21 12.02 12.03
N GLU A 162 2.34 12.32 11.40
CA GLU A 162 2.62 13.66 10.84
C GLU A 162 1.54 14.08 9.82
N TRP A 163 1.16 13.18 8.91
CA TRP A 163 0.12 13.43 7.90
C TRP A 163 -1.30 13.52 8.48
N ILE A 164 -1.63 12.72 9.50
CA ILE A 164 -2.91 12.81 10.21
C ILE A 164 -3.07 14.18 10.87
N LEU A 165 -2.03 14.66 11.57
CA LEU A 165 -2.05 15.96 12.23
C LEU A 165 -2.17 17.11 11.22
N PHE A 166 -1.47 17.00 10.08
CA PHE A 166 -1.58 17.96 8.98
C PHE A 166 -2.99 17.99 8.36
N ALA A 167 -3.57 16.81 8.07
CA ALA A 167 -4.93 16.70 7.56
C ALA A 167 -5.95 17.28 8.56
N ASN A 168 -5.78 17.03 9.85
CA ASN A 168 -6.65 17.59 10.89
C ASN A 168 -6.68 19.13 10.91
N SER A 169 -5.64 19.79 10.40
CA SER A 169 -5.58 21.25 10.30
C SER A 169 -6.08 21.79 8.95
N ASN A 170 -6.39 20.91 7.99
CA ASN A 170 -6.73 21.23 6.61
C ASN A 170 -7.93 20.39 6.12
N PRO A 171 -9.19 20.80 6.41
CA PRO A 171 -10.39 20.00 6.10
C PRO A 171 -10.56 19.61 4.62
N ASP A 172 -10.03 20.43 3.71
CA ASP A 172 -10.10 20.24 2.26
C ASP A 172 -9.07 19.24 1.71
N LEU A 173 -8.12 18.81 2.56
CA LEU A 173 -7.18 17.75 2.25
C LEU A 173 -7.74 16.42 2.77
N ILE A 174 -7.95 15.47 1.86
CA ILE A 174 -8.41 14.13 2.22
C ILE A 174 -7.24 13.18 2.09
N VAL A 175 -6.80 12.58 3.20
CA VAL A 175 -5.64 11.66 3.23
C VAL A 175 -6.11 10.21 3.29
N GLU A 176 -5.74 9.39 2.31
CA GLU A 176 -5.86 7.94 2.37
C GLU A 176 -4.56 7.30 2.88
N ILE A 177 -4.67 6.51 3.95
CA ILE A 177 -3.62 5.62 4.44
C ILE A 177 -4.03 4.19 4.12
N ARG A 178 -3.52 3.68 3.00
CA ARG A 178 -3.75 2.30 2.55
C ARG A 178 -2.78 1.33 3.20
N THR A 179 -3.27 0.19 3.69
CA THR A 179 -2.44 -0.78 4.41
C THR A 179 -2.95 -2.22 4.34
N LYS A 180 -2.03 -3.18 4.44
CA LYS A 180 -2.28 -4.59 4.81
C LYS A 180 -1.83 -4.89 6.23
N SER A 181 -1.26 -3.91 6.93
CA SER A 181 -0.73 -4.08 8.27
C SER A 181 -1.83 -4.27 9.30
N ALA A 182 -1.42 -4.82 10.44
CA ALA A 182 -2.16 -4.85 11.69
C ALA A 182 -1.37 -4.07 12.75
N ASN A 183 -1.04 -2.81 12.40
CA ASN A 183 -0.28 -1.86 13.23
C ASN A 183 -1.08 -0.60 13.58
N PHE A 184 -2.41 -0.67 13.66
CA PHE A 184 -3.26 0.46 14.09
C PHE A 184 -2.84 1.01 15.46
N LYS A 185 -2.33 0.15 16.34
CA LYS A 185 -1.84 0.56 17.67
C LYS A 185 -0.86 1.75 17.62
N SER A 186 -0.02 1.86 16.58
CA SER A 186 0.97 2.94 16.47
C SER A 186 0.36 4.33 16.22
N ILE A 187 -0.92 4.40 15.85
CA ILE A 187 -1.67 5.65 15.66
C ILE A 187 -2.93 5.71 16.53
N SER A 188 -3.10 4.77 17.46
CA SER A 188 -4.33 4.61 18.25
C SER A 188 -4.56 5.71 19.30
N ASP A 189 -3.52 6.47 19.64
CA ASP A 189 -3.55 7.64 20.51
C ASP A 189 -3.99 8.92 19.78
N LEU A 190 -4.04 8.90 18.44
CA LEU A 190 -4.46 10.05 17.65
C LEU A 190 -5.98 10.18 17.63
N LYS A 191 -6.43 11.44 17.56
CA LYS A 191 -7.86 11.74 17.41
C LYS A 191 -8.30 11.40 15.98
N PRO A 192 -9.41 10.65 15.81
CA PRO A 192 -9.99 10.44 14.50
C PRO A 192 -10.39 11.75 13.84
N THR A 193 -10.16 11.84 12.54
CA THR A 193 -10.51 13.01 11.73
C THR A 193 -11.32 12.58 10.51
N SER A 194 -12.34 13.36 10.14
CA SER A 194 -13.27 13.04 9.06
C SER A 194 -12.65 13.01 7.66
N ASN A 195 -11.54 13.71 7.46
CA ASN A 195 -10.79 13.77 6.21
C ASN A 195 -9.57 12.82 6.17
N VAL A 196 -9.45 11.90 7.13
CA VAL A 196 -8.47 10.80 7.07
C VAL A 196 -9.22 9.48 6.88
N ILE A 197 -8.88 8.77 5.81
CA ILE A 197 -9.44 7.45 5.48
C ILE A 197 -8.38 6.39 5.74
N LEU A 198 -8.65 5.50 6.68
CA LEU A 198 -7.84 4.30 6.91
C LEU A 198 -8.37 3.19 6.00
N ALA A 199 -7.61 2.83 4.96
CA ALA A 199 -8.03 1.86 3.95
C ALA A 199 -7.30 0.53 4.11
N TRP A 200 -8.01 -0.53 4.52
CA TRP A 200 -7.42 -1.86 4.68
C TRP A 200 -7.63 -2.74 3.46
N THR A 201 -6.53 -3.25 2.89
CA THR A 201 -6.61 -4.31 1.89
C THR A 201 -6.80 -5.68 2.55
N LEU A 202 -7.91 -6.33 2.21
CA LEU A 202 -8.27 -7.66 2.70
C LEU A 202 -8.18 -8.68 1.57
N SER A 203 -7.82 -9.90 1.92
CA SER A 203 -7.77 -11.03 1.00
C SER A 203 -8.16 -12.31 1.73
N PRO A 204 -8.72 -13.32 1.02
CA PRO A 204 -8.99 -14.64 1.57
C PRO A 204 -7.77 -15.24 2.27
N ASP A 205 -7.97 -16.05 3.31
CA ASP A 205 -6.86 -16.66 4.07
C ASP A 205 -5.87 -17.42 3.16
N CYS A 206 -6.37 -18.19 2.18
CA CYS A 206 -5.51 -18.90 1.23
C CYS A 206 -4.67 -17.94 0.36
N VAL A 207 -5.22 -16.78 -0.02
CA VAL A 207 -4.48 -15.74 -0.76
C VAL A 207 -3.42 -15.11 0.13
N VAL A 208 -3.74 -14.84 1.40
CA VAL A 208 -2.78 -14.28 2.36
C VAL A 208 -1.61 -15.23 2.59
N GLU A 209 -1.91 -16.53 2.75
CA GLU A 209 -0.91 -17.57 3.01
C GLU A 209 0.01 -17.80 1.82
N GLU A 210 -0.54 -17.90 0.60
CA GLU A 210 0.23 -18.25 -0.59
C GLU A 210 0.83 -17.03 -1.30
N HIS A 211 0.08 -15.93 -1.41
CA HIS A 211 0.40 -14.81 -2.28
C HIS A 211 0.77 -13.52 -1.55
N GLU A 212 0.68 -13.47 -0.22
CA GLU A 212 1.03 -12.28 0.57
C GLU A 212 2.08 -12.55 1.66
N PRO A 213 3.24 -13.15 1.33
CA PRO A 213 4.26 -13.42 2.33
C PRO A 213 4.73 -12.12 3.01
N LEU A 214 5.04 -12.25 4.30
CA LEU A 214 5.42 -11.18 5.23
C LEU A 214 4.28 -10.24 5.64
N THR A 215 3.08 -10.37 5.08
CA THR A 215 1.90 -9.66 5.59
C THR A 215 1.29 -10.37 6.81
N PRO A 216 0.50 -9.66 7.63
CA PRO A 216 -0.32 -10.25 8.68
C PRO A 216 -1.44 -11.12 8.12
N ARG A 217 -1.91 -12.06 8.93
CA ARG A 217 -3.12 -12.85 8.64
C ARG A 217 -4.36 -11.97 8.57
N LEU A 218 -5.40 -12.44 7.86
CA LEU A 218 -6.69 -11.75 7.74
C LEU A 218 -7.27 -11.38 9.11
N SER A 219 -7.29 -12.31 10.07
CA SER A 219 -7.81 -12.08 11.42
C SER A 219 -7.14 -10.92 12.17
N SER A 220 -5.82 -10.73 11.97
CA SER A 220 -5.10 -9.60 12.58
C SER A 220 -5.51 -8.26 11.96
N ARG A 221 -5.74 -8.24 10.63
CA ARG A 221 -6.25 -7.06 9.93
C ARG A 221 -7.66 -6.73 10.37
N LEU A 222 -8.55 -7.73 10.46
CA LEU A 222 -9.92 -7.56 10.95
C LEU A 222 -9.97 -7.00 12.37
N LYS A 223 -9.11 -7.49 13.27
CA LYS A 223 -8.99 -6.92 14.61
C LYS A 223 -8.65 -5.42 14.56
N ASN A 224 -7.71 -5.02 13.71
CA ASN A 224 -7.29 -3.61 13.61
C ASN A 224 -8.38 -2.73 12.99
N ILE A 225 -9.13 -3.25 12.01
CA ILE A 225 -10.31 -2.59 11.46
C ILE A 225 -11.35 -2.34 12.56
N ARG A 226 -11.65 -3.35 13.39
CA ARG A 226 -12.57 -3.17 14.53
C ARG A 226 -12.08 -2.12 15.51
N ASP A 227 -10.81 -2.19 15.90
CA ASP A 227 -10.19 -1.23 16.82
C ASP A 227 -10.29 0.20 16.26
N ALA A 228 -10.03 0.38 14.95
CA ALA A 228 -10.15 1.67 14.27
C ALA A 228 -11.59 2.18 14.18
N LEU A 229 -12.54 1.32 13.80
CA LEU A 229 -13.97 1.67 13.75
C LEU A 229 -14.49 2.05 15.14
N ASN A 230 -14.12 1.30 16.18
CA ASN A 230 -14.52 1.59 17.57
C ASN A 230 -13.92 2.90 18.08
N ALA A 231 -12.73 3.25 17.63
CA ALA A 231 -12.12 4.54 17.92
C ALA A 231 -12.75 5.71 17.13
N GLY A 232 -13.58 5.44 16.11
CA GLY A 232 -14.30 6.46 15.34
C GLY A 232 -13.64 6.86 14.02
N TRP A 233 -12.66 6.10 13.54
CA TRP A 233 -11.99 6.36 12.27
C TRP A 233 -12.90 6.06 11.06
N GLN A 234 -12.73 6.85 10.00
CA GLN A 234 -13.28 6.50 8.70
C GLN A 234 -12.51 5.31 8.14
N VAL A 235 -13.19 4.18 7.94
CA VAL A 235 -12.55 2.96 7.43
C VAL A 235 -13.12 2.58 6.07
N ARG A 236 -12.21 2.28 5.15
CA ARG A 236 -12.49 1.68 3.84
C ARG A 236 -11.93 0.26 3.81
N ILE A 237 -12.68 -0.68 3.24
CA ILE A 237 -12.16 -2.02 2.91
C ILE A 237 -11.83 -2.06 1.42
N CYS A 238 -10.66 -2.60 1.08
CA CYS A 238 -10.24 -2.80 -0.30
C CYS A 238 -10.07 -4.30 -0.56
N ILE A 239 -10.90 -4.87 -1.43
CA ILE A 239 -10.68 -6.20 -2.00
C ILE A 239 -9.98 -5.99 -3.34
N ASP A 240 -8.68 -5.69 -3.26
CA ASP A 240 -7.86 -5.29 -4.40
C ASP A 240 -6.44 -5.88 -4.27
N PRO A 241 -6.09 -6.92 -5.05
CA PRO A 241 -6.87 -7.52 -6.14
C PRO A 241 -7.76 -8.70 -5.74
N ILE A 242 -8.86 -8.90 -6.45
CA ILE A 242 -9.53 -10.18 -6.60
C ILE A 242 -8.68 -11.03 -7.55
N LEU A 243 -8.24 -12.20 -7.10
CA LEU A 243 -7.34 -13.10 -7.81
C LEU A 243 -8.07 -14.34 -8.31
N ASN A 244 -7.73 -14.78 -9.52
CA ASN A 244 -8.22 -16.02 -10.13
C ASN A 244 -7.46 -17.24 -9.55
N VAL A 245 -7.61 -17.47 -8.26
CA VAL A 245 -7.13 -18.66 -7.55
C VAL A 245 -8.06 -19.86 -7.80
N PRO A 246 -7.62 -21.11 -7.57
CA PRO A 246 -8.51 -22.26 -7.61
C PRO A 246 -9.77 -22.02 -6.77
N ASN A 247 -10.93 -22.30 -7.35
CA ASN A 247 -12.24 -22.07 -6.71
C ASN A 247 -12.48 -20.62 -6.25
N TRP A 248 -11.92 -19.61 -6.94
CA TRP A 248 -12.02 -18.19 -6.54
C TRP A 248 -13.43 -17.75 -6.14
N LYS A 249 -14.49 -18.24 -6.79
CA LYS A 249 -15.88 -17.89 -6.46
C LYS A 249 -16.23 -18.21 -5.01
N SER A 250 -16.04 -19.47 -4.59
CA SER A 250 -16.36 -19.88 -3.23
C SER A 250 -15.41 -19.23 -2.24
N VAL A 251 -14.11 -19.18 -2.57
CA VAL A 251 -13.06 -18.56 -1.75
C VAL A 251 -13.42 -17.11 -1.40
N TYR A 252 -13.79 -16.29 -2.39
CA TYR A 252 -14.15 -14.89 -2.14
C TYR A 252 -15.52 -14.75 -1.46
N SER A 253 -16.55 -15.52 -1.86
CA SER A 253 -17.86 -15.47 -1.20
C SER A 253 -17.78 -15.83 0.30
N GLU A 254 -17.06 -16.90 0.65
CA GLU A 254 -16.86 -17.33 2.04
C GLU A 254 -16.04 -16.29 2.83
N SER A 255 -14.99 -15.74 2.20
CA SER A 255 -14.18 -14.70 2.84
C SER A 255 -14.98 -13.44 3.13
N ILE A 256 -15.87 -13.03 2.23
CA ILE A 256 -16.75 -11.87 2.44
C ILE A 256 -17.66 -12.13 3.64
N ARG A 257 -18.35 -13.27 3.71
CA ARG A 257 -19.18 -13.63 4.87
C ARG A 257 -18.40 -13.57 6.17
N LYS A 258 -17.21 -14.17 6.21
CA LYS A 258 -16.31 -14.13 7.37
C LYS A 258 -15.89 -12.71 7.75
N ILE A 259 -15.60 -11.84 6.77
CA ILE A 259 -15.25 -10.44 7.05
C ILE A 259 -16.42 -9.72 7.72
N PHE A 260 -17.64 -9.87 7.20
CA PHE A 260 -18.82 -9.15 7.68
C PHE A 260 -19.52 -9.80 8.89
N GLU A 261 -19.12 -11.02 9.28
CA GLU A 261 -19.39 -11.56 10.62
C GLU A 261 -18.69 -10.73 11.72
N GLU A 262 -17.52 -10.15 11.41
CA GLU A 262 -16.73 -9.38 12.37
C GLU A 262 -16.83 -7.86 12.18
N ILE A 263 -17.15 -7.40 10.97
CA ILE A 263 -17.16 -5.97 10.61
C ILE A 263 -18.58 -5.52 10.23
N PRO A 264 -19.18 -4.58 10.97
CA PRO A 264 -20.47 -3.99 10.61
C PRO A 264 -20.34 -3.14 9.34
N GLY A 265 -20.93 -3.59 8.23
CA GLY A 265 -20.79 -2.96 6.92
C GLY A 265 -21.37 -1.54 6.85
N GLU A 266 -22.38 -1.25 7.66
CA GLU A 266 -23.00 0.09 7.77
C GLU A 266 -22.03 1.15 8.32
N LYS A 267 -21.06 0.73 9.16
CA LYS A 267 -20.04 1.63 9.73
C LYS A 267 -18.88 1.91 8.78
N LEU A 268 -18.74 1.13 7.71
CA LEU A 268 -17.71 1.41 6.70
C LEU A 268 -18.07 2.69 5.95
N ARG A 269 -17.04 3.45 5.61
CA ARG A 269 -17.17 4.54 4.63
C ARG A 269 -17.63 3.96 3.30
N GLU A 270 -16.87 2.97 2.81
CA GLU A 270 -17.08 2.31 1.52
C GLU A 270 -16.22 1.04 1.38
N VAL A 271 -16.51 0.25 0.36
CA VAL A 271 -15.74 -0.92 -0.06
C VAL A 271 -15.30 -0.74 -1.51
N SER A 272 -14.03 -1.00 -1.80
CA SER A 272 -13.51 -0.99 -3.17
C SER A 272 -13.12 -2.38 -3.67
N LEU A 273 -13.37 -2.62 -4.95
CA LEU A 273 -13.09 -3.86 -5.66
C LEU A 273 -12.12 -3.58 -6.80
N GLY A 274 -10.96 -4.25 -6.81
CA GLY A 274 -10.05 -4.24 -7.93
C GLY A 274 -9.73 -5.66 -8.37
N SER A 275 -9.47 -5.87 -9.66
CA SER A 275 -8.91 -7.12 -10.18
C SER A 275 -7.39 -6.99 -10.27
N PHE A 276 -6.71 -8.11 -10.55
CA PHE A 276 -5.29 -8.05 -10.92
C PHE A 276 -5.09 -7.13 -12.12
N ARG A 277 -4.34 -6.05 -11.93
CA ARG A 277 -3.95 -5.11 -13.00
C ARG A 277 -2.53 -4.62 -12.80
N MET A 278 -1.75 -4.58 -13.88
CA MET A 278 -0.34 -4.19 -13.83
C MET A 278 0.10 -3.63 -15.18
N ASN A 279 0.90 -2.56 -15.21
CA ASN A 279 1.56 -2.13 -16.45
C ASN A 279 2.32 -3.30 -17.10
N SER A 280 2.30 -3.39 -18.42
CA SER A 280 2.83 -4.54 -19.18
C SER A 280 4.33 -4.77 -18.97
N ASP A 281 5.12 -3.70 -18.83
CA ASP A 281 6.56 -3.81 -18.55
C ASP A 281 6.80 -4.29 -17.12
N TYR A 282 6.01 -3.78 -16.17
CA TYR A 282 6.08 -4.24 -14.78
C TYR A 282 5.67 -5.71 -14.69
N PHE A 283 4.65 -6.15 -15.42
CA PHE A 283 4.24 -7.55 -15.48
C PHE A 283 5.38 -8.44 -15.99
N LYS A 284 6.05 -8.05 -17.08
CA LYS A 284 7.19 -8.77 -17.65
C LYS A 284 8.33 -8.90 -16.64
N ASN A 285 8.64 -7.82 -15.91
CA ASN A 285 9.69 -7.81 -14.89
C ASN A 285 9.31 -8.65 -13.66
N SER A 286 8.08 -8.50 -13.16
CA SER A 286 7.55 -9.27 -12.03
C SER A 286 7.55 -10.76 -12.34
N LYS A 287 7.11 -11.17 -13.53
CA LYS A 287 7.12 -12.57 -13.98
C LYS A 287 8.52 -13.19 -13.94
N LYS A 288 9.55 -12.46 -14.39
CA LYS A 288 10.95 -12.92 -14.31
C LYS A 288 11.45 -13.06 -12.88
N ARG A 289 10.99 -12.18 -11.98
CA ARG A 289 11.40 -12.14 -10.56
C ARG A 289 10.61 -13.11 -9.69
N ARG A 290 9.44 -13.55 -10.15
CA ARG A 290 8.52 -14.47 -9.46
C ARG A 290 8.19 -15.71 -10.30
N PRO A 291 9.19 -16.51 -10.71
CA PRO A 291 8.93 -17.77 -11.39
C PRO A 291 8.17 -18.77 -10.50
N ASP A 292 8.17 -18.54 -9.18
CA ASP A 292 7.43 -19.30 -8.18
C ASP A 292 5.92 -19.02 -8.17
N SER A 293 5.47 -17.92 -8.76
CA SER A 293 4.06 -17.51 -8.71
C SER A 293 3.31 -17.89 -9.99
N TYR A 294 2.36 -18.82 -9.86
CA TYR A 294 1.50 -19.23 -10.98
C TYR A 294 0.60 -18.10 -11.50
N LEU A 295 0.39 -17.02 -10.72
CA LEU A 295 -0.45 -15.89 -11.12
C LEU A 295 -0.01 -15.25 -12.44
N PHE A 296 1.30 -15.25 -12.74
CA PHE A 296 1.85 -14.70 -13.98
C PHE A 296 1.75 -15.64 -15.20
N TYR A 297 1.16 -16.83 -15.01
CA TYR A 297 0.95 -17.85 -16.03
C TYR A 297 -0.53 -18.14 -16.28
N LEU A 298 -1.44 -17.49 -15.54
CA LEU A 298 -2.86 -17.51 -15.84
C LEU A 298 -3.15 -16.79 -17.17
N PRO A 299 -4.29 -17.08 -17.83
CA PRO A 299 -4.75 -16.31 -18.98
C PRO A 299 -4.89 -14.83 -18.64
N MET A 300 -4.27 -13.95 -19.45
CA MET A 300 -4.24 -12.50 -19.26
C MET A 300 -4.43 -11.78 -20.60
N SER A 301 -5.11 -10.64 -20.56
CA SER A 301 -5.27 -9.71 -21.69
C SER A 301 -4.47 -8.43 -21.43
N THR A 302 -4.11 -7.71 -22.50
CA THR A 302 -3.57 -6.35 -22.40
C THR A 302 -4.59 -5.37 -22.95
N ARG A 303 -4.96 -4.36 -22.17
CA ARG A 303 -5.79 -3.22 -22.59
C ARG A 303 -5.04 -1.95 -22.19
N GLU A 304 -4.84 -1.02 -23.14
CA GLU A 304 -4.17 0.27 -22.88
C GLU A 304 -2.81 0.15 -22.14
N GLY A 305 -2.02 -0.87 -22.48
CA GLY A 305 -0.73 -1.12 -21.83
C GLY A 305 -0.82 -1.75 -20.43
N VAL A 306 -2.01 -2.02 -19.91
CA VAL A 306 -2.28 -2.70 -18.64
C VAL A 306 -2.59 -4.18 -18.88
N LYS A 307 -1.84 -5.08 -18.22
CA LYS A 307 -2.12 -6.51 -18.09
C LYS A 307 -3.17 -6.74 -17.01
N SER A 308 -4.28 -7.40 -17.37
CA SER A 308 -5.34 -7.84 -16.45
C SER A 308 -5.89 -9.20 -16.90
N TYR A 309 -6.83 -9.76 -16.15
CA TYR A 309 -7.62 -10.91 -16.60
C TYR A 309 -8.42 -10.58 -17.88
N PRO A 310 -8.80 -11.63 -18.65
CA PRO A 310 -9.76 -11.47 -19.74
C PRO A 310 -11.02 -10.75 -19.24
N GLU A 311 -11.55 -9.84 -20.05
CA GLU A 311 -12.63 -8.93 -19.67
C GLU A 311 -13.87 -9.66 -19.13
N GLU A 312 -14.30 -10.72 -19.82
CA GLU A 312 -15.42 -11.55 -19.38
C GLU A 312 -15.20 -12.21 -18.01
N LEU A 313 -13.96 -12.60 -17.71
CA LEU A 313 -13.61 -13.13 -16.40
C LEU A 313 -13.62 -12.03 -15.34
N GLU A 314 -13.06 -10.86 -15.64
CA GLU A 314 -13.05 -9.69 -14.75
C GLU A 314 -14.47 -9.24 -14.40
N LYS A 315 -15.35 -9.07 -15.40
CA LYS A 315 -16.77 -8.73 -15.21
C LYS A 315 -17.46 -9.76 -14.30
N LYS A 316 -17.22 -11.05 -14.54
CA LYS A 316 -17.76 -12.14 -13.73
C LYS A 316 -17.23 -12.12 -12.29
N MET A 317 -15.95 -11.82 -12.09
CA MET A 317 -15.33 -11.69 -10.77
C MET A 317 -15.97 -10.55 -9.98
N PHE A 318 -16.09 -9.36 -10.58
CA PHE A 318 -16.77 -8.24 -9.94
C PHE A 318 -18.24 -8.53 -9.65
N ALA A 319 -18.99 -9.13 -10.57
CA ALA A 319 -20.40 -9.43 -10.35
C ALA A 319 -20.63 -10.40 -9.18
N VAL A 320 -19.81 -11.45 -9.05
CA VAL A 320 -19.91 -12.41 -7.94
C VAL A 320 -19.58 -11.76 -6.61
N VAL A 321 -18.47 -11.03 -6.54
CA VAL A 321 -18.01 -10.39 -5.30
C VAL A 321 -18.95 -9.26 -4.88
N GLN A 322 -19.42 -8.43 -5.81
CA GLN A 322 -20.40 -7.38 -5.53
C GLN A 322 -21.70 -7.97 -5.00
N LYS A 323 -22.26 -8.99 -5.66
CA LYS A 323 -23.52 -9.61 -5.22
C LYS A 323 -23.44 -10.13 -3.79
N GLU A 324 -22.29 -10.68 -3.39
CA GLU A 324 -22.10 -11.12 -2.01
C GLU A 324 -22.01 -9.93 -1.04
N LEU A 325 -21.33 -8.85 -1.43
CA LEU A 325 -21.19 -7.62 -0.63
C LEU A 325 -22.51 -6.89 -0.42
N GLU A 326 -23.41 -6.91 -1.39
CA GLU A 326 -24.73 -6.24 -1.32
C GLU A 326 -25.61 -6.80 -0.19
N ASN A 327 -25.29 -7.98 0.35
CA ASN A 327 -25.95 -8.51 1.55
C ASN A 327 -25.53 -7.78 2.85
N PHE A 328 -24.41 -7.06 2.83
CA PHE A 328 -23.78 -6.47 4.02
C PHE A 328 -23.53 -4.97 3.92
N VAL A 329 -23.41 -4.46 2.70
CA VAL A 329 -23.06 -3.06 2.40
C VAL A 329 -24.01 -2.53 1.32
N PRO A 330 -24.57 -1.32 1.48
CA PRO A 330 -25.39 -0.70 0.45
C PRO A 330 -24.65 -0.57 -0.89
N PRO A 331 -25.31 -0.84 -2.04
CA PRO A 331 -24.66 -0.82 -3.35
C PRO A 331 -23.90 0.48 -3.67
N GLU A 332 -24.40 1.62 -3.20
CA GLU A 332 -23.80 2.95 -3.40
C GLU A 332 -22.44 3.14 -2.71
N LYS A 333 -22.12 2.28 -1.73
CA LYS A 333 -20.83 2.24 -1.04
C LYS A 333 -19.82 1.28 -1.69
N ILE A 334 -20.19 0.59 -2.77
CA ILE A 334 -19.34 -0.39 -3.44
C ILE A 334 -18.76 0.21 -4.73
N HIS A 335 -17.45 0.42 -4.76
CA HIS A 335 -16.74 1.01 -5.90
C HIS A 335 -15.91 -0.02 -6.65
N LYS A 336 -16.09 -0.13 -7.97
CA LYS A 336 -15.28 -1.01 -8.83
C LYS A 336 -14.14 -0.24 -9.48
N LEU A 337 -12.99 -0.89 -9.59
CA LEU A 337 -11.76 -0.38 -10.17
C LEU A 337 -11.36 -1.29 -11.33
N PRO A 338 -12.02 -1.14 -12.50
CA PRO A 338 -11.69 -1.94 -13.67
C PRO A 338 -10.29 -1.59 -14.20
N ALA A 339 -9.69 -2.52 -14.93
CA ALA A 339 -8.36 -2.30 -15.51
C ALA A 339 -8.35 -1.29 -16.68
N SER A 340 -9.52 -0.97 -17.22
CA SER A 340 -9.73 0.02 -18.30
C SER A 340 -11.06 0.74 -18.07
N SER A 341 -11.10 2.01 -18.49
CA SER A 341 -12.28 2.86 -18.42
C SER A 341 -13.18 2.62 -19.63
N GLU A 342 -14.00 1.57 -19.59
CA GLU A 342 -15.16 1.43 -20.50
C GLU A 342 -16.46 1.33 -19.71
#